data_AF-A0A920VMQ4-F1
#
_entry.id   AF-A0A920VMQ4-F1
#
_cell.length_a   1.000
_cell.length_b   1.000
_cell.length_c   1.000
_cell.angle_alpha   90.00
_cell.angle_beta   90.00
_cell.angle_gamma   90.00
#
_symmetry.space_group_name_H-M   'P 1'
#
loop_
_entity.id
_entity.type
_entity.pdbx_description
1 polymer ?
#
loop_
_entity_poly.entity_id
_entity_poly.type
_entity_poly.pdbx_seq_one_letter_code
_entity_poly.pdbx_strand_id
1 'polypeptide(L)'
;MSDTLSYVPYVLAGVKLTIVLSIGSLILSCLFGVFTTAARLSSNWFLTILAQTYVSVIRGVPELVLMLLIFFGGQMLLNDLAELTGWFSHVDVDALTSSIFAIGFIFGAYMSEAFRGAYLAIPKGQKDAAKSIGLNHWVYLRVIVWPQFLVHVLPAFRNNWLVILKTTAFASVVGVHDLVWRAKGAASATHKTVLFPDARSDGVSGIYITLGTVLLDYASPYTTRLDFDLTMHFDLIFEHWTLFLNGVKVTLALLIIVFAISLVSALGLAVFRSSDTSVLRHPIRGYTYVMRGTPLLLQVYIIYYGLGQFELVRSSILWLFLSEASFCIALGLILNNTAYLTEILQGALREIPRSTIEASRSLGLSRAKTFFLVECPIALRRSLPALSNEFIFVMHSTAVASTITVIDILGAGRKFNASYYLAYEGFVTAAVLYITIAVTATQIFPCVGETLPGAIVFPLISPLSLVRNEPATARVKQQMAFTLEQDRIVRDFLDVYDIPGAAVAIVRGSTIVAEGGFGLADVDRALPATAHTVWPICSLTKSFTAVAAMQLVESQKLLLDAPVQTYLPGFRISDTAASERITSRLFLTHSSGLGRTGHQDRTREEQVNPYPYA
;
A
#
# COMPACT_ATOMS: atom_id res chain seq x y z
N MET A 1 15.46 -1.47 27.61
CA MET A 1 15.89 -2.57 26.71
C MET A 1 15.22 -3.88 27.09
N SER A 2 15.03 -4.14 28.40
CA SER A 2 14.15 -5.21 28.93
C SER A 2 12.75 -5.19 28.31
N ASP A 3 12.16 -4.00 28.17
CA ASP A 3 10.76 -3.85 27.75
C ASP A 3 10.53 -4.11 26.27
N THR A 4 11.56 -4.08 25.41
CA THR A 4 11.42 -4.44 23.99
C THR A 4 11.58 -5.94 23.79
N LEU A 5 12.49 -6.57 24.55
CA LEU A 5 12.73 -8.01 24.54
C LEU A 5 11.50 -8.81 25.00
N SER A 6 10.70 -8.26 25.90
CA SER A 6 9.45 -8.88 26.36
C SER A 6 8.38 -9.02 25.25
N TYR A 7 8.43 -8.20 24.20
CA TYR A 7 7.51 -8.32 23.05
C TYR A 7 7.99 -9.29 21.96
N VAL A 8 9.23 -9.78 22.00
CA VAL A 8 9.76 -10.72 20.99
C VAL A 8 8.90 -11.99 20.86
N PRO A 9 8.50 -12.67 21.96
CA PRO A 9 7.59 -13.82 21.87
C PRO A 9 6.23 -13.45 21.27
N TYR A 10 5.70 -12.26 21.58
CA TYR A 10 4.44 -11.77 21.04
C TYR A 10 4.50 -11.53 19.52
N VAL A 11 5.61 -10.99 19.01
CA VAL A 11 5.84 -10.79 17.57
C VAL A 11 6.11 -12.13 16.87
N LEU A 12 6.90 -13.02 17.47
CA LEU A 12 7.16 -14.37 16.94
C LEU A 12 5.88 -15.21 16.80
N ALA A 13 4.89 -15.01 17.69
CA ALA A 13 3.58 -15.66 17.54
C ALA A 13 2.87 -15.28 16.22
N GLY A 14 3.16 -14.11 15.66
CA GLY A 14 2.66 -13.67 14.35
C GLY A 14 3.22 -14.48 13.18
N VAL A 15 4.43 -15.03 13.30
CA VAL A 15 5.04 -15.89 12.27
C VAL A 15 4.17 -17.10 11.98
N LYS A 16 3.58 -17.70 13.03
CA LYS A 16 2.66 -18.84 12.86
C LYS A 16 1.47 -18.46 11.98
N LEU A 17 0.85 -17.30 12.23
CA LEU A 17 -0.27 -16.81 11.43
C LEU A 17 0.14 -16.50 9.98
N THR A 18 1.31 -15.90 9.77
CA THR A 18 1.85 -15.66 8.42
C THR A 18 2.09 -16.97 7.66
N ILE A 19 2.58 -18.02 8.33
CA ILE A 19 2.75 -19.36 7.72
C ILE A 19 1.39 -19.96 7.36
N VAL A 20 0.41 -19.89 8.26
CA VAL A 20 -0.95 -20.41 7.99
C VAL A 20 -1.60 -19.65 6.83
N LEU A 21 -1.54 -18.31 6.83
CA LEU A 21 -2.01 -17.46 5.74
C LEU A 21 -1.36 -17.84 4.42
N SER A 22 -0.03 -17.92 4.37
CA SER A 22 0.70 -18.17 3.13
C SER A 22 0.46 -19.57 2.56
N ILE A 23 0.49 -20.61 3.40
CA ILE A 23 0.22 -21.99 2.97
C ILE A 23 -1.24 -22.14 2.53
N GLY A 24 -2.19 -21.64 3.32
CA GLY A 24 -3.62 -21.69 2.98
C GLY A 24 -3.91 -20.98 1.66
N SER A 25 -3.37 -19.77 1.50
CA SER A 25 -3.52 -18.98 0.28
C SER A 25 -2.84 -19.65 -0.92
N LEU A 26 -1.68 -20.28 -0.74
CA LEU A 26 -0.97 -20.99 -1.81
C LEU A 26 -1.80 -22.17 -2.32
N ILE A 27 -2.35 -22.99 -1.42
CA ILE A 27 -3.20 -24.14 -1.80
C ILE A 27 -4.38 -23.63 -2.62
N LEU A 28 -5.08 -22.61 -2.12
CA LEU A 28 -6.24 -22.06 -2.81
C LEU A 28 -5.88 -21.40 -4.16
N SER A 29 -4.72 -20.71 -4.23
CA SER A 29 -4.18 -20.16 -5.48
C SER A 29 -3.89 -21.26 -6.50
N CYS A 30 -3.37 -22.41 -6.06
CA CYS A 30 -3.15 -23.54 -6.96
C CYS A 30 -4.47 -24.10 -7.47
N LEU A 31 -5.50 -24.21 -6.62
CA LEU A 31 -6.82 -24.67 -7.03
C LEU A 31 -7.43 -23.74 -8.08
N PHE A 32 -7.55 -22.44 -7.78
CA PHE A 32 -8.04 -21.45 -8.76
C PHE A 32 -7.18 -21.43 -10.02
N GLY A 33 -5.85 -21.52 -9.87
CA GLY A 33 -4.91 -21.54 -10.98
C GLY A 33 -5.14 -22.72 -11.92
N VAL A 34 -5.33 -23.94 -11.39
CA VAL A 34 -5.61 -25.14 -12.20
C VAL A 34 -6.94 -25.01 -12.93
N PHE A 35 -8.03 -24.66 -12.23
CA PHE A 35 -9.35 -24.52 -12.85
C PHE A 35 -9.37 -23.44 -13.93
N THR A 36 -8.77 -22.28 -13.63
CA THR A 36 -8.68 -21.17 -14.58
C THR A 36 -7.82 -21.53 -15.80
N THR A 37 -6.72 -22.25 -15.60
CA THR A 37 -5.87 -22.72 -16.71
C THR A 37 -6.61 -23.72 -17.58
N ALA A 38 -7.30 -24.68 -16.96
CA ALA A 38 -8.11 -25.67 -17.68
C ALA A 38 -9.20 -24.99 -18.50
N ALA A 39 -9.90 -23.99 -17.94
CA ALA A 39 -10.89 -23.19 -18.65
C ALA A 39 -10.28 -22.39 -19.82
N ARG A 40 -9.12 -21.75 -19.63
CA ARG A 40 -8.40 -21.00 -20.69
C ARG A 40 -7.84 -21.87 -21.81
N LEU A 41 -7.57 -23.15 -21.55
CA LEU A 41 -7.10 -24.12 -22.53
C LEU A 41 -8.25 -24.96 -23.13
N SER A 42 -9.47 -24.78 -22.65
CA SER A 42 -10.64 -25.50 -23.13
C SER A 42 -11.02 -25.06 -24.55
N SER A 43 -11.70 -25.93 -25.28
CA SER A 43 -12.31 -25.58 -26.57
C SER A 43 -13.59 -24.77 -26.42
N ASN A 44 -14.13 -24.63 -25.19
CA ASN A 44 -15.35 -23.89 -24.93
C ASN A 44 -15.04 -22.39 -24.84
N TRP A 45 -15.57 -21.63 -25.80
CA TRP A 45 -15.34 -20.19 -25.88
C TRP A 45 -15.85 -19.45 -24.64
N PHE A 46 -16.97 -19.86 -24.04
CA PHE A 46 -17.55 -19.21 -22.86
C PHE A 46 -16.64 -19.37 -21.64
N LEU A 47 -16.17 -20.59 -21.37
CA LEU A 47 -15.21 -20.85 -20.28
C LEU A 47 -13.89 -20.10 -20.49
N THR A 48 -13.45 -20.03 -21.74
CA THR A 48 -12.23 -19.31 -22.12
C THR A 48 -12.38 -17.81 -21.83
N ILE A 49 -13.47 -17.19 -22.26
CA ILE A 49 -13.73 -15.76 -22.02
C ILE A 49 -13.87 -15.49 -20.53
N LEU A 50 -14.66 -16.28 -19.80
CA LEU A 50 -14.84 -16.11 -18.36
C LEU A 50 -13.50 -16.13 -17.61
N ALA A 51 -12.66 -17.12 -17.91
CA ALA A 51 -11.36 -17.28 -17.28
C ALA A 51 -10.35 -16.20 -17.71
N GLN A 52 -10.41 -15.73 -18.96
CA GLN A 52 -9.59 -14.60 -19.42
C GLN A 52 -10.00 -13.29 -18.75
N THR A 53 -11.31 -13.03 -18.62
CA THR A 53 -11.82 -11.85 -17.93
C THR A 53 -11.41 -11.84 -16.47
N TYR A 54 -11.57 -12.97 -15.75
CA TYR A 54 -11.09 -13.10 -14.38
C TYR A 54 -9.59 -12.79 -14.27
N VAL A 55 -8.74 -13.39 -15.12
CA VAL A 55 -7.29 -13.12 -15.06
C VAL A 55 -6.98 -11.65 -15.36
N SER A 56 -7.60 -11.06 -16.37
CA SER A 56 -7.34 -9.68 -16.78
C SER A 56 -7.79 -8.66 -15.73
N VAL A 57 -8.98 -8.85 -15.14
CA VAL A 57 -9.52 -7.97 -14.09
C VAL A 57 -8.65 -8.05 -12.84
N ILE A 58 -8.38 -9.26 -12.34
CA ILE A 58 -7.62 -9.46 -11.11
C ILE A 58 -6.18 -8.95 -11.24
N ARG A 59 -5.54 -9.15 -12.39
CA ARG A 59 -4.19 -8.65 -12.62
C ARG A 59 -4.13 -7.15 -12.97
N GLY A 60 -5.26 -6.50 -13.21
CA GLY A 60 -5.36 -5.07 -13.50
C GLY A 60 -5.72 -4.20 -12.30
N VAL A 61 -6.06 -4.81 -11.17
CA VAL A 61 -6.42 -4.10 -9.92
C VAL A 61 -5.36 -4.38 -8.86
N PRO A 62 -4.87 -3.37 -8.12
CA PRO A 62 -3.97 -3.56 -7.00
C PRO A 62 -4.49 -4.58 -5.99
N GLU A 63 -3.59 -5.42 -5.49
CA GLU A 63 -3.90 -6.51 -4.56
C GLU A 63 -4.59 -5.96 -3.30
N LEU A 64 -4.14 -4.82 -2.78
CA LEU A 64 -4.72 -4.19 -1.60
C LEU A 64 -6.16 -3.70 -1.83
N VAL A 65 -6.47 -3.20 -3.04
CA VAL A 65 -7.84 -2.80 -3.42
C VAL A 65 -8.73 -4.05 -3.46
N LEU A 66 -8.27 -5.12 -4.11
CA LEU A 66 -9.02 -6.39 -4.19
C LEU A 66 -9.21 -7.03 -2.81
N MET A 67 -8.21 -6.98 -1.93
CA MET A 67 -8.34 -7.49 -0.57
C MET A 67 -9.42 -6.73 0.22
N LEU A 68 -9.43 -5.40 0.14
CA LEU A 68 -10.46 -4.60 0.81
C LEU A 68 -11.85 -4.81 0.20
N LEU A 69 -11.94 -4.92 -1.13
CA LEU A 69 -13.19 -5.21 -1.82
C LEU A 69 -13.73 -6.60 -1.47
N ILE A 70 -12.90 -7.63 -1.42
CA ILE A 70 -13.32 -9.00 -1.07
C ILE A 70 -13.69 -9.08 0.41
N PHE A 71 -12.94 -8.40 1.29
CA PHE A 71 -13.24 -8.40 2.71
C PHE A 71 -14.55 -7.68 3.03
N PHE A 72 -14.65 -6.40 2.67
CA PHE A 72 -15.84 -5.60 2.98
C PHE A 72 -17.01 -5.92 2.05
N GLY A 73 -16.77 -5.92 0.73
CA GLY A 73 -17.82 -6.14 -0.27
C GLY A 73 -18.22 -7.61 -0.41
N GLY A 74 -17.30 -8.55 -0.24
CA GLY A 74 -17.61 -9.98 -0.35
C GLY A 74 -18.47 -10.49 0.81
N GLN A 75 -18.20 -10.06 2.05
CA GLN A 75 -19.06 -10.38 3.19
C GLN A 75 -20.46 -9.78 3.04
N MET A 76 -20.55 -8.55 2.53
CA MET A 76 -21.82 -7.89 2.24
C MET A 76 -22.61 -8.68 1.19
N LEU A 77 -22.00 -8.95 0.02
CA LEU A 77 -22.60 -9.73 -1.06
C LEU A 77 -23.06 -11.13 -0.61
N LEU A 78 -22.27 -11.83 0.21
CA LEU A 78 -22.64 -13.14 0.74
C LEU A 78 -23.90 -13.06 1.60
N ASN A 79 -24.00 -12.04 2.46
CA ASN A 79 -25.15 -11.84 3.32
C ASN A 79 -26.38 -11.37 2.53
N ASP A 80 -26.20 -10.54 1.51
CA ASP A 80 -27.29 -10.13 0.60
C ASP A 80 -27.84 -11.34 -0.16
N LEU A 81 -26.97 -12.21 -0.67
CA LEU A 81 -27.38 -13.45 -1.31
C LEU A 81 -28.06 -14.41 -0.33
N ALA A 82 -27.61 -14.45 0.93
CA ALA A 82 -28.23 -15.23 1.99
C ALA A 82 -29.68 -14.79 2.21
N GLU A 83 -29.91 -13.48 2.25
CA GLU A 83 -31.23 -12.87 2.41
C GLU A 83 -32.13 -13.09 1.19
N LEU A 84 -31.59 -12.90 -0.03
CA LEU A 84 -32.33 -13.09 -1.28
C LEU A 84 -32.71 -14.54 -1.54
N THR A 85 -31.82 -15.49 -1.26
CA THR A 85 -32.04 -16.91 -1.56
C THR A 85 -32.69 -17.67 -0.41
N GLY A 86 -32.55 -17.18 0.82
CA GLY A 86 -32.92 -17.89 2.05
C GLY A 86 -32.10 -19.17 2.30
N TRP A 87 -31.01 -19.40 1.56
CA TRP A 87 -30.26 -20.66 1.61
C TRP A 87 -29.39 -20.82 2.85
N PHE A 88 -28.99 -19.71 3.47
CA PHE A 88 -28.13 -19.70 4.64
C PHE A 88 -28.48 -18.50 5.54
N SER A 89 -28.24 -18.63 6.84
CA SER A 89 -28.34 -17.52 7.78
C SER A 89 -27.15 -16.56 7.60
N HIS A 90 -27.25 -15.35 8.16
CA HIS A 90 -26.15 -14.40 8.22
C HIS A 90 -24.81 -15.09 8.55
N VAL A 91 -23.81 -14.89 7.69
CA VAL A 91 -22.48 -15.47 7.80
C VAL A 91 -21.46 -14.37 8.08
N ASP A 92 -20.89 -14.41 9.27
CA ASP A 92 -19.71 -13.62 9.61
C ASP A 92 -18.45 -14.39 9.24
N VAL A 93 -17.75 -13.92 8.22
CA VAL A 93 -16.48 -14.49 7.79
C VAL A 93 -15.35 -13.82 8.56
N ASP A 94 -14.59 -14.59 9.32
CA ASP A 94 -13.45 -14.05 10.06
C ASP A 94 -12.34 -13.52 9.12
N ALA A 95 -11.53 -12.59 9.63
CA ALA A 95 -10.49 -11.93 8.85
C ALA A 95 -9.41 -12.89 8.31
N LEU A 96 -9.11 -13.98 9.01
CA LEU A 96 -8.12 -14.97 8.56
C LEU A 96 -8.66 -15.75 7.36
N THR A 97 -9.89 -16.27 7.45
CA THR A 97 -10.55 -17.01 6.37
C THR A 97 -10.77 -16.12 5.16
N SER A 98 -11.26 -14.90 5.35
CA SER A 98 -11.45 -13.92 4.27
C SER A 98 -10.12 -13.56 3.60
N SER A 99 -9.03 -13.39 4.37
CA SER A 99 -7.70 -13.11 3.82
C SER A 99 -7.11 -14.29 3.04
N ILE A 100 -7.26 -15.53 3.54
CA ILE A 100 -6.84 -16.74 2.81
C ILE A 100 -7.59 -16.84 1.48
N PHE A 101 -8.90 -16.60 1.52
CA PHE A 101 -9.74 -16.61 0.32
C PHE A 101 -9.34 -15.51 -0.66
N ALA A 102 -9.21 -14.26 -0.19
CA ALA A 102 -8.87 -13.11 -1.02
C ALA A 102 -7.50 -13.30 -1.68
N ILE A 103 -6.45 -13.63 -0.92
CA ILE A 103 -5.11 -13.86 -1.48
C ILE A 103 -5.14 -15.07 -2.41
N GLY A 104 -5.81 -16.17 -2.04
CA GLY A 104 -5.95 -17.35 -2.89
C GLY A 104 -6.65 -17.07 -4.22
N PHE A 105 -7.73 -16.29 -4.19
CA PHE A 105 -8.47 -15.86 -5.37
C PHE A 105 -7.67 -14.88 -6.23
N ILE A 106 -6.94 -13.95 -5.63
CA ILE A 106 -6.08 -13.01 -6.38
C ILE A 106 -4.92 -13.76 -7.05
N PHE A 107 -4.17 -14.55 -6.28
CA PHE A 107 -3.01 -15.30 -6.77
C PHE A 107 -3.38 -16.49 -7.64
N GLY A 108 -4.65 -16.95 -7.62
CA GLY A 108 -5.19 -17.88 -8.60
C GLY A 108 -5.04 -17.39 -10.04
N ALA A 109 -5.24 -16.09 -10.29
CA ALA A 109 -5.08 -15.49 -11.62
C ALA A 109 -3.60 -15.47 -12.06
N TYR A 110 -2.68 -15.14 -11.15
CA TYR A 110 -1.24 -15.16 -11.41
C TYR A 110 -0.71 -16.58 -11.60
N MET A 111 -1.21 -17.54 -10.82
CA MET A 111 -0.85 -18.95 -10.93
C MET A 111 -1.37 -19.56 -12.25
N SER A 112 -2.56 -19.14 -12.71
CA SER A 112 -3.10 -19.53 -14.00
C SER A 112 -2.18 -19.16 -15.17
N GLU A 113 -1.53 -17.98 -15.12
CA GLU A 113 -0.58 -17.60 -16.16
C GLU A 113 0.68 -18.48 -16.15
N ALA A 114 1.19 -18.79 -14.95
CA ALA A 114 2.34 -19.68 -14.78
C ALA A 114 2.03 -21.10 -15.31
N PHE A 115 0.88 -21.65 -14.95
CA PHE A 115 0.44 -22.98 -15.36
C PHE A 115 0.19 -23.03 -16.87
N ARG A 116 -0.51 -22.04 -17.43
CA ARG A 116 -0.73 -21.94 -18.87
C ARG A 116 0.59 -21.84 -19.64
N GLY A 117 1.50 -20.99 -19.18
CA GLY A 117 2.83 -20.82 -19.79
C GLY A 117 3.65 -22.12 -19.75
N ALA A 118 3.66 -22.80 -18.60
CA ALA A 118 4.36 -24.08 -18.44
C ALA A 118 3.79 -25.19 -19.33
N TYR A 119 2.46 -25.25 -19.48
CA TYR A 119 1.82 -26.21 -20.37
C TYR A 119 2.13 -25.94 -21.85
N LEU A 120 2.08 -24.67 -22.27
CA LEU A 120 2.35 -24.28 -23.66
C LEU A 120 3.83 -24.38 -24.06
N ALA A 121 4.75 -24.43 -23.09
CA ALA A 121 6.17 -24.66 -23.35
C ALA A 121 6.46 -26.10 -23.81
N ILE A 122 5.56 -27.05 -23.55
CA ILE A 122 5.72 -28.45 -23.95
C ILE A 122 5.50 -28.59 -25.46
N PRO A 123 6.46 -29.17 -26.22
CA PRO A 123 6.34 -29.30 -27.67
C PRO A 123 5.10 -30.09 -28.09
N LYS A 124 4.27 -29.49 -28.97
CA LYS A 124 3.00 -30.10 -29.42
C LYS A 124 3.19 -31.47 -30.08
N GLY A 125 4.32 -31.70 -30.77
CA GLY A 125 4.62 -32.98 -31.43
C GLY A 125 4.71 -34.17 -30.48
N GLN A 126 4.93 -33.96 -29.17
CA GLN A 126 4.90 -35.03 -28.18
C GLN A 126 3.50 -35.64 -28.02
N LYS A 127 2.44 -34.84 -28.21
CA LYS A 127 1.05 -35.31 -28.18
C LYS A 127 0.76 -36.24 -29.36
N ASP A 128 1.21 -35.86 -30.54
CA ASP A 128 1.01 -36.64 -31.77
C ASP A 128 1.84 -37.92 -31.73
N ALA A 129 3.08 -37.85 -31.24
CA ALA A 129 3.93 -39.03 -31.00
C ALA A 129 3.28 -40.00 -30.00
N ALA A 130 2.80 -39.50 -28.85
CA ALA A 130 2.11 -40.30 -27.85
C ALA A 130 0.84 -40.98 -28.41
N LYS A 131 0.07 -40.26 -29.22
CA LYS A 131 -1.12 -40.80 -29.89
C LYS A 131 -0.74 -41.89 -30.91
N SER A 132 0.38 -41.72 -31.61
CA SER A 132 0.86 -42.67 -32.62
C SER A 132 1.30 -44.02 -32.02
N ILE A 133 1.82 -44.01 -30.79
CA ILE A 133 2.17 -45.23 -30.04
C ILE A 133 1.01 -45.77 -29.17
N GLY A 134 -0.20 -45.23 -29.31
CA GLY A 134 -1.41 -45.74 -28.65
C GLY A 134 -1.54 -45.39 -27.15
N LEU A 135 -0.81 -44.38 -26.64
CA LEU A 135 -0.96 -43.96 -25.25
C LEU A 135 -2.34 -43.35 -24.99
N ASN A 136 -3.02 -43.82 -23.95
CA ASN A 136 -4.23 -43.19 -23.43
C ASN A 136 -3.91 -41.78 -22.90
N HIS A 137 -4.86 -40.85 -23.02
CA HIS A 137 -4.77 -39.46 -22.57
C HIS A 137 -4.26 -39.33 -21.13
N TRP A 138 -4.74 -40.14 -20.20
CA TRP A 138 -4.30 -40.12 -18.80
C TRP A 138 -2.85 -40.53 -18.61
N VAL A 139 -2.38 -41.50 -19.39
CA VAL A 139 -0.98 -41.95 -19.36
C VAL A 139 -0.08 -40.89 -19.99
N TYR A 140 -0.51 -40.32 -21.13
CA TYR A 140 0.17 -39.17 -21.75
C TYR A 140 0.32 -38.00 -20.77
N LEU A 141 -0.77 -37.62 -20.08
CA LEU A 141 -0.74 -36.54 -19.11
C LEU A 141 0.20 -36.84 -17.94
N ARG A 142 0.15 -38.04 -17.36
CA ARG A 142 0.93 -38.39 -16.17
C ARG A 142 2.41 -38.65 -16.45
N VAL A 143 2.74 -39.27 -17.57
CA VAL A 143 4.10 -39.75 -17.88
C VAL A 143 4.89 -38.76 -18.72
N ILE A 144 4.25 -38.05 -19.64
CA ILE A 144 4.93 -37.13 -20.57
C ILE A 144 4.73 -35.68 -20.12
N VAL A 145 3.48 -35.24 -19.96
CA VAL A 145 3.18 -33.83 -19.69
C VAL A 145 3.58 -33.43 -18.28
N TRP A 146 3.16 -34.18 -17.26
CA TRP A 146 3.32 -33.80 -15.85
C TRP A 146 4.78 -33.56 -15.43
N PRO A 147 5.77 -34.43 -15.76
CA PRO A 147 7.16 -34.18 -15.38
C PRO A 147 7.73 -32.92 -16.03
N GLN A 148 7.45 -32.67 -17.31
CA GLN A 148 7.92 -31.49 -18.02
C GLN A 148 7.21 -30.22 -17.54
N PHE A 149 5.90 -30.30 -17.33
CA PHE A 149 5.10 -29.23 -16.76
C PHE A 149 5.66 -28.76 -15.41
N LEU A 150 5.97 -29.70 -14.51
CA LEU A 150 6.57 -29.39 -13.21
C LEU A 150 7.91 -28.66 -13.36
N VAL A 151 8.77 -29.08 -14.29
CA VAL A 151 10.05 -28.41 -14.54
C VAL A 151 9.84 -26.97 -15.04
N HIS A 152 8.92 -26.76 -15.98
CA HIS A 152 8.65 -25.44 -16.55
C HIS A 152 7.95 -24.49 -15.57
N VAL A 153 7.09 -25.01 -14.68
CA VAL A 153 6.31 -24.18 -13.76
C VAL A 153 7.09 -23.74 -12.52
N LEU A 154 8.07 -24.53 -12.07
CA LEU A 154 8.80 -24.31 -10.81
C LEU A 154 9.37 -22.90 -10.64
N PRO A 155 10.01 -22.27 -11.66
CA PRO A 155 10.54 -20.90 -11.51
C PRO A 155 9.45 -19.86 -11.23
N ALA A 156 8.33 -19.93 -11.97
CA ALA A 156 7.21 -19.01 -11.81
C ALA A 156 6.45 -19.28 -10.50
N PHE A 157 6.30 -20.55 -10.13
CA PHE A 157 5.71 -20.97 -8.86
C PHE A 157 6.49 -20.41 -7.67
N ARG A 158 7.83 -20.56 -7.68
CA ARG A 158 8.71 -20.00 -6.64
C ARG A 158 8.57 -18.48 -6.54
N ASN A 159 8.45 -17.79 -7.67
CA ASN A 159 8.23 -16.35 -7.67
C ASN A 159 6.89 -15.99 -7.03
N ASN A 160 5.79 -16.62 -7.46
CA ASN A 160 4.45 -16.38 -6.89
C ASN A 160 4.38 -16.71 -5.40
N TRP A 161 5.06 -17.77 -4.94
CA TRP A 161 5.18 -18.08 -3.52
C TRP A 161 5.82 -16.94 -2.72
N LEU A 162 6.92 -16.38 -3.22
CA LEU A 162 7.58 -15.23 -2.57
C LEU A 162 6.69 -13.99 -2.55
N VAL A 163 5.86 -13.78 -3.58
CA VAL A 163 4.91 -12.66 -3.59
C VAL A 163 3.79 -12.90 -2.58
N ILE A 164 3.16 -14.09 -2.55
CA ILE A 164 2.13 -14.45 -1.56
C ILE A 164 2.63 -14.20 -0.13
N LEU A 165 3.85 -14.64 0.19
CA LEU A 165 4.47 -14.41 1.50
C LEU A 165 4.63 -12.92 1.85
N LYS A 166 4.80 -12.04 0.86
CA LYS A 166 4.86 -10.58 1.09
C LYS A 166 3.46 -9.98 1.18
N THR A 167 2.53 -10.47 0.35
CA THR A 167 1.13 -10.02 0.32
C THR A 167 0.41 -10.35 1.63
N THR A 168 0.83 -11.36 2.41
CA THR A 168 0.25 -11.58 3.74
C THR A 168 0.34 -10.33 4.63
N ALA A 169 1.33 -9.45 4.42
CA ALA A 169 1.42 -8.18 5.11
C ALA A 169 0.20 -7.27 4.88
N PHE A 170 -0.45 -7.35 3.72
CA PHE A 170 -1.69 -6.64 3.43
C PHE A 170 -2.88 -7.19 4.22
N ALA A 171 -2.86 -8.46 4.65
CA ALA A 171 -3.87 -9.01 5.55
C ALA A 171 -3.91 -8.28 6.90
N SER A 172 -2.79 -7.68 7.34
CA SER A 172 -2.76 -6.82 8.53
C SER A 172 -3.61 -5.55 8.39
N VAL A 173 -3.81 -5.06 7.16
CA VAL A 173 -4.64 -3.88 6.87
C VAL A 173 -6.12 -4.21 7.03
N VAL A 174 -6.47 -5.48 6.83
CA VAL A 174 -7.81 -6.04 6.94
C VAL A 174 -8.14 -6.49 8.38
N GLY A 175 -7.16 -6.50 9.28
CA GLY A 175 -7.35 -6.84 10.69
C GLY A 175 -6.82 -8.22 11.09
N VAL A 176 -6.07 -8.92 10.23
CA VAL A 176 -5.38 -10.14 10.65
C VAL A 176 -4.16 -9.79 11.51
N HIS A 177 -4.12 -10.34 12.72
CA HIS A 177 -3.07 -10.12 13.71
C HIS A 177 -1.79 -10.93 13.40
N ASP A 178 -1.30 -10.83 12.17
CA ASP A 178 -0.12 -11.52 11.65
C ASP A 178 1.19 -10.89 12.16
N LEU A 179 2.33 -11.30 11.58
CA LEU A 179 3.63 -10.77 11.95
C LEU A 179 3.72 -9.23 11.83
N VAL A 180 3.19 -8.66 10.75
CA VAL A 180 3.26 -7.20 10.51
C VAL A 180 2.37 -6.47 11.52
N TRP A 181 1.18 -6.98 11.78
CA TRP A 181 0.27 -6.38 12.76
C TRP A 181 0.84 -6.41 14.20
N ARG A 182 1.41 -7.54 14.62
CA ARG A 182 1.96 -7.70 15.98
C ARG A 182 3.22 -6.87 16.19
N ALA A 183 4.08 -6.78 15.17
CA ALA A 183 5.23 -5.88 15.17
C ALA A 183 4.80 -4.41 15.25
N LYS A 184 3.73 -4.06 14.52
CA LYS A 184 3.05 -2.77 14.60
C LYS A 184 2.61 -2.47 16.04
N GLY A 185 1.84 -3.34 16.67
CA GLY A 185 1.36 -3.16 18.04
C GLY A 185 2.46 -3.05 19.11
N ALA A 186 3.50 -3.89 19.04
CA ALA A 186 4.62 -3.86 19.99
C ALA A 186 5.40 -2.53 19.94
N ALA A 187 5.64 -2.02 18.75
CA ALA A 187 6.35 -0.76 18.59
C ALA A 187 5.51 0.46 18.99
N SER A 188 4.19 0.36 18.80
CA SER A 188 3.20 1.36 19.27
C SER A 188 3.26 1.51 20.78
N ALA A 189 3.24 0.37 21.49
CA ALA A 189 3.24 0.31 22.94
C ALA A 189 4.56 0.78 23.57
N THR A 190 5.68 0.61 22.87
CA THR A 190 7.01 0.98 23.37
C THR A 190 7.47 2.36 22.92
N HIS A 191 6.72 3.03 22.02
CA HIS A 191 7.14 4.21 21.28
C HIS A 191 8.50 4.05 20.58
N LYS A 192 8.98 2.82 20.38
CA LYS A 192 10.31 2.47 19.85
C LYS A 192 10.18 1.57 18.65
N THR A 193 10.54 2.15 17.52
CA THR A 193 10.31 1.63 16.18
C THR A 193 11.54 0.93 15.62
N VAL A 194 12.75 1.23 16.11
CA VAL A 194 13.96 0.74 15.44
C VAL A 194 14.96 0.06 16.37
N LEU A 195 14.63 -0.20 17.63
CA LEU A 195 15.61 -0.73 18.59
C LEU A 195 15.41 -2.22 18.93
N PHE A 196 15.96 -3.07 18.07
CA PHE A 196 16.53 -4.38 18.46
C PHE A 196 17.98 -4.50 17.95
N PRO A 197 18.99 -3.97 18.65
CA PRO A 197 20.37 -4.38 18.45
C PRO A 197 20.80 -5.41 19.50
N ASP A 198 21.71 -6.28 19.06
CA ASP A 198 22.53 -7.26 19.80
C ASP A 198 21.98 -8.67 20.07
N ALA A 199 22.31 -9.59 19.15
CA ALA A 199 22.77 -10.93 19.49
C ALA A 199 24.22 -11.09 18.98
N ARG A 200 25.21 -10.76 19.83
CA ARG A 200 26.59 -11.19 19.63
C ARG A 200 26.73 -12.66 20.06
N SER A 201 27.63 -13.35 19.35
CA SER A 201 28.11 -14.73 19.53
C SER A 201 27.05 -15.83 19.37
N ASP A 202 26.73 -16.18 18.13
CA ASP A 202 27.33 -17.37 17.50
C ASP A 202 26.76 -17.56 16.09
N GLY A 203 27.58 -18.13 15.21
CA GLY A 203 27.42 -18.06 13.76
C GLY A 203 26.09 -18.58 13.22
N VAL A 204 25.19 -17.65 12.86
CA VAL A 204 24.19 -17.81 11.79
C VAL A 204 23.96 -16.44 11.15
N SER A 205 24.57 -16.20 9.98
CA SER A 205 24.28 -15.06 9.09
C SER A 205 22.86 -15.10 8.47
N GLY A 206 21.86 -15.64 9.18
CA GLY A 206 20.51 -15.95 8.67
C GLY A 206 19.35 -15.41 9.50
N ILE A 207 19.61 -14.73 10.62
CA ILE A 207 18.54 -14.24 11.51
C ILE A 207 18.24 -12.75 11.29
N TYR A 208 19.13 -11.98 10.66
CA TYR A 208 18.88 -10.55 10.35
C TYR A 208 17.91 -10.30 9.17
N ILE A 209 17.57 -11.34 8.39
CA ILE A 209 16.48 -11.36 7.39
C ILE A 209 15.13 -11.73 8.03
N THR A 210 15.15 -12.00 9.34
CA THR A 210 14.07 -12.63 10.09
C THR A 210 13.55 -11.62 11.10
N LEU A 211 12.33 -11.14 10.85
CA LEU A 211 11.48 -10.30 11.71
C LEU A 211 11.94 -8.84 11.86
N GLY A 212 11.41 -7.93 11.04
CA GLY A 212 10.01 -7.54 11.20
C GLY A 212 9.87 -6.45 12.26
N THR A 213 10.76 -5.46 12.22
CA THR A 213 10.62 -4.23 12.97
C THR A 213 9.61 -3.33 12.22
N VAL A 214 8.36 -3.32 12.70
CA VAL A 214 7.74 -2.17 13.40
C VAL A 214 6.56 -1.31 12.79
N LEU A 215 5.67 -0.84 13.71
CA LEU A 215 4.70 0.31 13.76
C LEU A 215 3.49 0.36 12.79
N LEU A 216 2.38 1.11 13.00
CA LEU A 216 1.50 1.60 14.11
C LEU A 216 0.02 1.72 13.57
N ASP A 217 -1.04 1.26 14.27
CA ASP A 217 -2.54 1.53 14.25
C ASP A 217 -3.41 1.59 12.94
N TYR A 218 -4.75 1.38 12.85
CA TYR A 218 -5.94 1.20 13.75
C TYR A 218 -7.09 0.48 12.97
N ALA A 219 -7.99 -0.29 13.62
CA ALA A 219 -9.41 -0.51 13.20
C ALA A 219 -10.19 -1.38 14.24
N SER A 220 -11.39 -0.95 14.65
CA SER A 220 -12.33 -1.71 15.49
C SER A 220 -13.59 -2.05 14.67
N PRO A 221 -14.18 -3.26 14.84
CA PRO A 221 -15.39 -3.67 14.13
C PRO A 221 -16.64 -3.27 14.92
N TYR A 222 -17.50 -2.45 14.34
CA TYR A 222 -18.89 -2.31 14.77
C TYR A 222 -19.80 -2.43 13.55
N THR A 223 -20.34 -3.63 13.36
CA THR A 223 -21.41 -3.94 12.43
C THR A 223 -22.72 -3.51 13.08
N THR A 224 -23.34 -2.46 12.54
CA THR A 224 -24.74 -2.11 12.85
C THR A 224 -25.57 -2.56 11.66
N ARG A 225 -26.64 -3.32 11.91
CA ARG A 225 -27.66 -3.63 10.90
C ARG A 225 -28.23 -2.32 10.37
N LEU A 226 -27.93 -2.01 9.12
CA LEU A 226 -28.65 -1.05 8.31
C LEU A 226 -29.32 -1.87 7.22
N ASP A 227 -30.63 -1.71 7.09
CA ASP A 227 -31.37 -2.27 5.95
C ASP A 227 -30.79 -1.64 4.69
N PHE A 228 -30.07 -2.42 3.89
CA PHE A 228 -29.38 -1.96 2.69
C PHE A 228 -30.30 -2.11 1.48
N ASP A 229 -30.60 -0.99 0.84
CA ASP A 229 -31.22 -0.97 -0.47
C ASP A 229 -30.15 -1.30 -1.52
N LEU A 230 -30.43 -2.21 -2.46
CA LEU A 230 -29.50 -2.71 -3.50
C LEU A 230 -29.19 -1.66 -4.59
N THR A 231 -29.61 -0.41 -4.40
CA THR A 231 -29.38 0.67 -5.34
C THR A 231 -27.98 1.22 -5.17
N MET A 232 -27.08 0.93 -6.11
CA MET A 232 -25.77 1.59 -6.17
C MET A 232 -25.92 3.10 -6.27
N HIS A 233 -25.38 3.84 -5.30
CA HIS A 233 -25.47 5.30 -5.25
C HIS A 233 -24.36 5.98 -6.06
N PHE A 234 -24.37 5.76 -7.37
CA PHE A 234 -23.39 6.38 -8.28
C PHE A 234 -23.48 7.90 -8.33
N ASP A 235 -24.65 8.48 -8.05
CA ASP A 235 -24.85 9.92 -7.99
C ASP A 235 -23.88 10.57 -6.99
N LEU A 236 -23.69 9.93 -5.84
CA LEU A 236 -22.78 10.40 -4.80
C LEU A 236 -21.30 10.29 -5.21
N ILE A 237 -20.95 9.28 -6.02
CA ILE A 237 -19.62 9.18 -6.63
C ILE A 237 -19.38 10.35 -7.58
N PHE A 238 -20.37 10.70 -8.41
CA PHE A 238 -20.25 11.81 -9.36
C PHE A 238 -20.09 13.15 -8.65
N GLU A 239 -20.81 13.39 -7.55
CA GLU A 239 -20.64 14.57 -6.71
C GLU A 239 -19.21 14.68 -6.13
N HIS A 240 -18.61 13.54 -5.79
CA HIS A 240 -17.27 13.46 -5.19
C HIS A 240 -16.19 13.08 -6.20
N TRP A 241 -16.46 13.18 -7.50
CA TRP A 241 -15.54 12.73 -8.55
C TRP A 241 -14.17 13.41 -8.48
N THR A 242 -14.13 14.65 -8.01
CA THR A 242 -12.89 15.42 -7.80
C THR A 242 -11.92 14.74 -6.83
N LEU A 243 -12.43 14.02 -5.82
CA LEU A 243 -11.63 13.23 -4.88
C LEU A 243 -10.91 12.10 -5.62
N PHE A 244 -11.63 11.35 -6.45
CA PHE A 244 -11.06 10.26 -7.24
C PHE A 244 -10.10 10.78 -8.31
N LEU A 245 -10.41 11.88 -8.99
CA LEU A 245 -9.50 12.51 -9.95
C LEU A 245 -8.18 12.96 -9.32
N ASN A 246 -8.22 13.49 -8.09
CA ASN A 246 -7.01 13.82 -7.36
C ASN A 246 -6.22 12.57 -6.99
N GLY A 247 -6.90 11.50 -6.56
CA GLY A 247 -6.28 10.20 -6.33
C GLY A 247 -5.61 9.65 -7.59
N VAL A 248 -6.24 9.77 -8.77
CA VAL A 248 -5.68 9.39 -10.07
C VAL A 248 -4.42 10.21 -10.37
N LYS A 249 -4.45 11.53 -10.18
CA LYS A 249 -3.26 12.40 -10.38
C LYS A 249 -2.09 11.96 -9.51
N VAL A 250 -2.32 11.73 -8.22
CA VAL A 250 -1.28 11.26 -7.28
C VAL A 250 -0.73 9.90 -7.70
N THR A 251 -1.62 8.98 -8.07
CA THR A 251 -1.25 7.63 -8.51
C THR A 251 -0.38 7.66 -9.76
N LEU A 252 -0.77 8.43 -10.77
CA LEU A 252 -0.01 8.60 -12.01
C LEU A 252 1.32 9.31 -11.77
N ALA A 253 1.35 10.33 -10.92
CA ALA A 253 2.59 11.02 -10.55
C ALA A 253 3.58 10.05 -9.89
N LEU A 254 3.13 9.28 -8.89
CA LEU A 254 3.95 8.24 -8.25
C LEU A 254 4.42 7.21 -9.27
N LEU A 255 3.51 6.67 -10.08
CA LEU A 255 3.84 5.64 -11.08
C LEU A 255 4.92 6.10 -12.06
N ILE A 256 4.76 7.28 -12.66
CA ILE A 256 5.69 7.80 -13.67
C ILE A 256 7.04 8.16 -13.05
N ILE A 257 7.04 8.90 -11.94
CA ILE A 257 8.27 9.37 -11.28
C ILE A 257 9.07 8.19 -10.73
N VAL A 258 8.41 7.29 -9.99
CA VAL A 258 9.06 6.10 -9.43
C VAL A 258 9.65 5.26 -10.54
N PHE A 259 8.88 4.96 -11.60
CA PHE A 259 9.35 4.09 -12.67
C PHE A 259 10.51 4.71 -13.43
N ALA A 260 10.44 6.00 -13.77
CA ALA A 260 11.52 6.72 -14.47
C ALA A 260 12.82 6.73 -13.66
N ILE A 261 12.76 7.14 -12.39
CA ILE A 261 13.95 7.19 -11.52
C ILE A 261 14.52 5.78 -11.31
N SER A 262 13.65 4.79 -11.11
CA SER A 262 14.07 3.41 -10.90
C SER A 262 14.72 2.81 -12.14
N LEU A 263 14.22 3.11 -13.34
CA LEU A 263 14.79 2.62 -14.59
C LEU A 263 16.19 3.18 -14.82
N VAL A 264 16.38 4.49 -14.62
CA VAL A 264 17.70 5.14 -14.73
C VAL A 264 18.67 4.57 -13.70
N SER A 265 18.24 4.46 -12.44
CA SER A 265 19.06 3.90 -11.36
C SER A 265 19.42 2.43 -11.64
N ALA A 266 18.45 1.64 -12.11
CA ALA A 266 18.63 0.23 -12.42
C ALA A 266 19.54 -0.02 -13.62
N LEU A 267 19.52 0.84 -14.64
CA LEU A 267 20.48 0.77 -15.75
C LEU A 267 21.92 0.91 -15.24
N GLY A 268 22.18 1.88 -14.35
CA GLY A 268 23.49 2.04 -13.72
C GLY A 268 23.89 0.82 -12.87
N LEU A 269 22.99 0.37 -12.00
CA LEU A 269 23.27 -0.77 -11.10
C LEU A 269 23.42 -2.10 -11.87
N ALA A 270 22.66 -2.33 -12.93
CA ALA A 270 22.71 -3.56 -13.72
C ALA A 270 24.07 -3.74 -14.40
N VAL A 271 24.71 -2.65 -14.82
CA VAL A 271 26.07 -2.68 -15.40
C VAL A 271 27.09 -3.15 -14.36
N PHE A 272 27.12 -2.49 -13.21
CA PHE A 272 28.03 -2.86 -12.12
C PHE A 272 27.77 -4.28 -11.62
N ARG A 273 26.50 -4.68 -11.56
CA ARG A 273 26.06 -6.01 -11.15
C ARG A 273 26.40 -7.11 -12.17
N SER A 274 26.56 -6.75 -13.45
CA SER A 274 27.02 -7.63 -14.54
C SER A 274 28.54 -7.71 -14.67
N SER A 275 29.28 -6.82 -13.99
CA SER A 275 30.74 -6.83 -14.00
C SER A 275 31.35 -8.00 -13.22
N ASP A 276 32.60 -8.35 -13.57
CA ASP A 276 33.36 -9.42 -12.92
C ASP A 276 33.94 -9.01 -11.56
N THR A 277 33.97 -7.72 -11.23
CA THR A 277 34.58 -7.22 -10.00
C THR A 277 33.70 -7.52 -8.78
N SER A 278 34.26 -8.26 -7.83
CA SER A 278 33.56 -8.67 -6.60
C SER A 278 33.13 -7.47 -5.77
N VAL A 279 33.94 -6.40 -5.69
CA VAL A 279 33.67 -5.21 -4.88
C VAL A 279 32.43 -4.46 -5.34
N LEU A 280 32.15 -4.41 -6.65
CA LEU A 280 30.94 -3.76 -7.18
C LEU A 280 29.74 -4.72 -7.15
N ARG A 281 29.97 -6.01 -7.41
CA ARG A 281 28.90 -7.00 -7.56
C ARG A 281 28.21 -7.38 -6.25
N HIS A 282 28.97 -7.59 -5.18
CA HIS A 282 28.42 -8.12 -3.91
C HIS A 282 27.51 -7.12 -3.18
N PRO A 283 27.86 -5.81 -3.05
CA PRO A 283 26.98 -4.84 -2.42
C PRO A 283 25.63 -4.70 -3.14
N ILE A 284 25.65 -4.64 -4.48
CA ILE A 284 24.42 -4.53 -5.28
C ILE A 284 23.60 -5.82 -5.17
N ARG A 285 24.24 -7.00 -5.12
CA ARG A 285 23.56 -8.26 -4.84
C ARG A 285 22.91 -8.26 -3.45
N GLY A 286 23.59 -7.73 -2.44
CA GLY A 286 23.04 -7.57 -1.09
C GLY A 286 21.82 -6.65 -1.08
N TYR A 287 21.94 -5.47 -1.66
CA TYR A 287 20.83 -4.51 -1.82
C TYR A 287 19.63 -5.12 -2.54
N THR A 288 19.84 -5.71 -3.73
CA THR A 288 18.76 -6.32 -4.51
C THR A 288 18.12 -7.49 -3.78
N TYR A 289 18.91 -8.30 -3.07
CA TYR A 289 18.41 -9.40 -2.24
C TYR A 289 17.52 -8.89 -1.09
N VAL A 290 17.93 -7.85 -0.37
CA VAL A 290 17.16 -7.30 0.75
C VAL A 290 15.87 -6.63 0.26
N MET A 291 15.95 -5.76 -0.75
CA MET A 291 14.79 -5.03 -1.25
C MET A 291 13.77 -5.94 -1.93
N ARG A 292 14.22 -6.97 -2.66
CA ARG A 292 13.31 -7.98 -3.24
C ARG A 292 12.89 -9.03 -2.22
N GLY A 293 13.59 -9.18 -1.09
CA GLY A 293 13.28 -10.16 -0.05
C GLY A 293 12.29 -9.67 1.00
N THR A 294 12.14 -8.35 1.14
CA THR A 294 11.28 -7.73 2.16
C THR A 294 9.96 -7.22 1.57
N PRO A 295 8.84 -7.27 2.33
CA PRO A 295 7.57 -6.71 1.87
C PRO A 295 7.69 -5.19 1.65
N LEU A 296 7.12 -4.69 0.55
CA LEU A 296 7.13 -3.25 0.24
C LEU A 296 6.44 -2.43 1.35
N LEU A 297 5.32 -2.92 1.88
CA LEU A 297 4.61 -2.25 2.99
C LEU A 297 5.55 -2.00 4.19
N LEU A 298 6.36 -3.02 4.53
CA LEU A 298 7.32 -2.92 5.62
C LEU A 298 8.42 -1.90 5.30
N GLN A 299 8.94 -1.88 4.07
CA GLN A 299 9.93 -0.90 3.64
C GLN A 299 9.40 0.53 3.80
N VAL A 300 8.16 0.77 3.36
CA VAL A 300 7.50 2.08 3.47
C VAL A 300 7.29 2.46 4.94
N TYR A 301 6.86 1.53 5.80
CA TYR A 301 6.69 1.80 7.24
C TYR A 301 8.00 2.10 7.94
N ILE A 302 9.08 1.38 7.63
CA ILE A 302 10.41 1.65 8.18
C ILE A 302 10.88 3.04 7.76
N ILE A 303 10.67 3.44 6.50
CA ILE A 303 11.08 4.76 6.01
C ILE A 303 10.26 5.87 6.69
N TYR A 304 8.93 5.73 6.69
CA TYR A 304 8.03 6.77 7.16
C TYR A 304 7.99 6.87 8.69
N TYR A 305 7.78 5.76 9.38
CA TYR A 305 7.67 5.75 10.83
C TYR A 305 9.03 5.52 11.53
N GLY A 306 9.92 4.73 10.94
CA GLY A 306 11.23 4.35 11.50
C GLY A 306 12.26 5.43 11.53
N LEU A 307 12.58 6.01 10.37
CA LEU A 307 13.69 6.95 10.27
C LEU A 307 13.46 8.22 11.10
N GLY A 308 12.21 8.66 11.26
CA GLY A 308 11.87 9.83 12.07
C GLY A 308 12.16 9.68 13.57
N GLN A 309 12.44 8.48 14.07
CA GLN A 309 12.78 8.29 15.47
C GLN A 309 14.20 8.73 15.83
N PHE A 310 15.12 8.61 14.88
CA PHE A 310 16.52 8.93 15.13
C PHE A 310 16.70 10.44 15.17
N GLU A 311 17.22 10.94 16.29
CA GLU A 311 17.51 12.36 16.45
C GLU A 311 18.50 12.86 15.39
N LEU A 312 19.51 12.03 15.04
CA LEU A 312 20.44 12.27 13.93
C LEU A 312 19.75 12.52 12.58
N VAL A 313 18.63 11.84 12.32
CA VAL A 313 17.86 12.03 11.08
C VAL A 313 17.06 13.32 11.18
N ARG A 314 16.36 13.54 12.30
CA ARG A 314 15.53 14.73 12.55
C ARG A 314 16.32 16.05 12.56
N SER A 315 17.59 16.02 12.99
CA SER A 315 18.47 17.20 13.00
C SER A 315 19.18 17.44 11.67
N SER A 316 19.09 16.51 10.71
CA SER A 316 19.75 16.59 9.41
C SER A 316 18.88 17.24 8.33
N ILE A 317 19.50 17.64 7.21
CA ILE A 317 18.79 18.12 6.02
C ILE A 317 17.83 17.07 5.42
N LEU A 318 18.05 15.79 5.70
CA LEU A 318 17.17 14.71 5.22
C LEU A 318 15.77 14.80 5.82
N TRP A 319 15.60 15.42 6.98
CA TRP A 319 14.30 15.58 7.62
C TRP A 319 13.33 16.45 6.81
N LEU A 320 13.84 17.40 6.00
CA LEU A 320 13.03 18.20 5.08
C LEU A 320 12.23 17.32 4.12
N PHE A 321 12.80 16.19 3.74
CA PHE A 321 12.17 15.24 2.82
C PHE A 321 11.49 14.10 3.58
N LEU A 322 12.14 13.54 4.61
CA LEU A 322 11.62 12.40 5.38
C LEU A 322 10.44 12.74 6.31
N SER A 323 10.10 14.02 6.48
CA SER A 323 8.88 14.45 7.16
C SER A 323 7.64 14.40 6.26
N GLU A 324 7.82 14.35 4.93
CA GLU A 324 6.72 14.32 3.97
C GLU A 324 6.35 12.88 3.58
N ALA A 325 5.09 12.49 3.80
CA ALA A 325 4.61 11.15 3.46
C ALA A 325 4.77 10.80 1.96
N SER A 326 4.55 11.77 1.07
CA SER A 326 4.73 11.65 -0.39
C SER A 326 6.16 11.27 -0.76
N PHE A 327 7.15 11.86 -0.10
CA PHE A 327 8.55 11.55 -0.33
C PHE A 327 8.90 10.16 0.22
N CYS A 328 8.42 9.81 1.43
CA CYS A 328 8.64 8.49 2.01
C CYS A 328 8.06 7.36 1.16
N ILE A 329 6.83 7.51 0.63
CA ILE A 329 6.24 6.51 -0.27
C ILE A 329 7.04 6.42 -1.58
N ALA A 330 7.41 7.55 -2.17
CA ALA A 330 8.18 7.58 -3.41
C ALA A 330 9.56 6.92 -3.22
N LEU A 331 10.26 7.23 -2.12
CA LEU A 331 11.55 6.63 -1.79
C LEU A 331 11.45 5.12 -1.60
N GLY A 332 10.45 4.65 -0.83
CA GLY A 332 10.22 3.22 -0.63
C GLY A 332 9.94 2.49 -1.95
N LEU A 333 9.06 3.05 -2.79
CA LEU A 333 8.75 2.52 -4.11
C LEU A 333 9.96 2.53 -5.05
N ILE A 334 10.76 3.60 -5.07
CA ILE A 334 11.98 3.71 -5.90
C ILE A 334 13.00 2.66 -5.49
N LEU A 335 13.29 2.55 -4.19
CA LEU A 335 14.25 1.57 -3.68
C LEU A 335 13.81 0.13 -3.96
N ASN A 336 12.51 -0.15 -3.85
CA ASN A 336 11.96 -1.46 -4.17
C ASN A 336 12.07 -1.77 -5.68
N ASN A 337 11.51 -0.90 -6.51
CA ASN A 337 11.41 -1.09 -7.96
C ASN A 337 12.79 -1.09 -8.63
N THR A 338 13.72 -0.25 -8.20
CA THR A 338 15.11 -0.24 -8.69
C THR A 338 15.77 -1.61 -8.52
N ALA A 339 15.49 -2.32 -7.42
CA ALA A 339 16.05 -3.64 -7.19
C ALA A 339 15.49 -4.70 -8.16
N TYR A 340 14.18 -4.67 -8.46
CA TYR A 340 13.57 -5.56 -9.45
C TYR A 340 14.07 -5.26 -10.87
N LEU A 341 14.04 -3.98 -11.27
CA LEU A 341 14.54 -3.55 -12.58
C LEU A 341 16.03 -3.88 -12.79
N THR A 342 16.85 -3.76 -11.74
CA THR A 342 18.28 -4.11 -11.82
C THR A 342 18.47 -5.58 -12.19
N GLU A 343 17.72 -6.49 -11.58
CA GLU A 343 17.83 -7.93 -11.83
C GLU A 343 17.20 -8.35 -13.16
N ILE A 344 16.13 -7.66 -13.61
CA ILE A 344 15.56 -7.83 -14.96
C ILE A 344 16.59 -7.43 -16.02
N LEU A 345 17.17 -6.23 -15.91
CA LEU A 345 18.14 -5.71 -16.87
C LEU A 345 19.44 -6.51 -16.86
N GLN A 346 19.92 -6.90 -15.67
CA GLN A 346 21.07 -7.78 -15.54
C GLN A 346 20.81 -9.16 -16.19
N GLY A 347 19.62 -9.73 -15.99
CA GLY A 347 19.20 -10.96 -16.64
C GLY A 347 19.28 -10.84 -18.16
N ALA A 348 18.71 -9.75 -18.71
CA ALA A 348 18.74 -9.48 -20.14
C ALA A 348 20.17 -9.31 -20.70
N LEU A 349 21.06 -8.61 -19.98
CA LEU A 349 22.47 -8.45 -20.36
C LEU A 349 23.20 -9.81 -20.42
N ARG A 350 22.93 -10.71 -19.46
CA ARG A 350 23.59 -12.02 -19.40
C ARG A 350 23.12 -13.02 -20.45
N GLU A 351 21.92 -12.83 -20.99
CA GLU A 351 21.37 -13.67 -22.05
C GLU A 351 21.89 -13.32 -23.45
N ILE A 352 22.69 -12.25 -23.59
CA ILE A 352 23.32 -11.88 -24.85
C ILE A 352 24.41 -12.92 -25.18
N PRO A 353 24.40 -13.52 -26.38
CA PRO A 353 25.41 -14.47 -26.79
C PRO A 353 26.81 -13.87 -26.74
N ARG A 354 27.78 -14.63 -26.20
CA ARG A 354 29.19 -14.19 -26.17
C ARG A 354 29.75 -13.93 -27.56
N SER A 355 29.29 -14.68 -28.56
CA SER A 355 29.65 -14.48 -29.97
C SER A 355 29.29 -13.08 -30.48
N THR A 356 28.21 -12.47 -30.00
CA THR A 356 27.84 -11.09 -30.34
C THR A 356 28.87 -10.08 -29.81
N ILE A 357 29.37 -10.31 -28.60
CA ILE A 357 30.39 -9.49 -27.94
C ILE A 357 31.77 -9.68 -28.61
N GLU A 358 32.10 -10.92 -28.97
CA GLU A 358 33.34 -11.26 -29.67
C GLU A 358 33.37 -10.65 -31.08
N ALA A 359 32.26 -10.76 -31.83
CA ALA A 359 32.13 -10.16 -33.16
C ALA A 359 32.27 -8.63 -33.13
N SER A 360 31.69 -7.96 -32.14
CA SER A 360 31.81 -6.52 -31.98
C SER A 360 33.24 -6.09 -31.63
N ARG A 361 33.96 -6.88 -30.83
CA ARG A 361 35.40 -6.67 -30.57
C ARG A 361 36.27 -6.94 -31.80
N SER A 362 35.93 -7.94 -32.61
CA SER A 362 36.62 -8.21 -33.89
C SER A 362 36.47 -7.06 -34.89
N LEU A 363 35.39 -6.28 -34.81
CA LEU A 363 35.20 -5.04 -35.57
C LEU A 363 35.97 -3.84 -35.00
N GLY A 364 36.79 -4.02 -33.96
CA GLY A 364 37.59 -2.97 -33.34
C GLY A 364 36.81 -2.07 -32.37
N LEU A 365 35.59 -2.46 -31.97
CA LEU A 365 34.85 -1.69 -30.97
C LEU A 365 35.51 -1.84 -29.59
N SER A 366 35.73 -0.70 -28.92
CA SER A 366 36.20 -0.70 -27.53
C SER A 366 35.14 -1.29 -26.60
N ARG A 367 35.51 -1.69 -25.37
CA ARG A 367 34.57 -2.24 -24.38
C ARG A 367 33.38 -1.31 -24.11
N ALA A 368 33.63 0.00 -24.04
CA ALA A 368 32.56 0.99 -23.86
C ALA A 368 31.65 1.08 -25.09
N LYS A 369 32.23 1.11 -26.32
CA LYS A 369 31.44 1.12 -27.55
C LYS A 369 30.63 -0.16 -27.72
N THR A 370 31.19 -1.31 -27.41
CA THR A 370 30.49 -2.61 -27.41
C THR A 370 29.32 -2.59 -26.44
N PHE A 371 29.54 -2.10 -25.22
CA PHE A 371 28.48 -2.00 -24.23
C PHE A 371 27.35 -1.06 -24.66
N PHE A 372 27.65 0.19 -25.03
CA PHE A 372 26.62 1.20 -25.33
C PHE A 372 25.95 1.02 -26.70
N LEU A 373 26.66 0.52 -27.71
CA LEU A 373 26.13 0.38 -29.08
C LEU A 373 25.56 -1.01 -29.38
N VAL A 374 25.95 -2.04 -28.61
CA VAL A 374 25.55 -3.43 -28.88
C VAL A 374 24.81 -4.03 -27.69
N GLU A 375 25.45 -4.13 -26.52
CA GLU A 375 24.86 -4.86 -25.39
C GLU A 375 23.63 -4.16 -24.80
N CYS A 376 23.72 -2.86 -24.47
CA CYS A 376 22.64 -2.10 -23.84
C CYS A 376 21.37 -2.02 -24.70
N PRO A 377 21.43 -1.70 -26.01
CA PRO A 377 20.24 -1.69 -26.87
C PRO A 377 19.58 -3.06 -27.00
N ILE A 378 20.37 -4.13 -27.12
CA ILE A 378 19.85 -5.51 -27.21
C ILE A 378 19.18 -5.91 -25.88
N ALA A 379 19.84 -5.66 -24.75
CA ALA A 379 19.31 -5.99 -23.43
C ALA A 379 18.01 -5.23 -23.14
N LEU A 380 17.96 -3.93 -23.43
CA LEU A 380 16.77 -3.11 -23.23
C LEU A 380 15.60 -3.60 -24.08
N ARG A 381 15.84 -3.90 -25.36
CA ARG A 381 14.79 -4.40 -26.25
C ARG A 381 14.26 -5.77 -25.80
N ARG A 382 15.16 -6.64 -25.33
CA ARG A 382 14.79 -7.97 -24.82
C ARG A 382 14.05 -7.91 -23.48
N SER A 383 14.34 -6.91 -22.66
CA SER A 383 13.68 -6.73 -21.36
C SER A 383 12.33 -6.01 -21.44
N LEU A 384 11.97 -5.38 -22.56
CA LEU A 384 10.71 -4.63 -22.73
C LEU A 384 9.45 -5.34 -22.19
N PRO A 385 9.20 -6.64 -22.47
CA PRO A 385 8.03 -7.33 -21.94
C PRO A 385 8.06 -7.43 -20.40
N ALA A 386 9.24 -7.63 -19.81
CA ALA A 386 9.42 -7.68 -18.37
C ALA A 386 9.28 -6.28 -17.73
N LEU A 387 9.80 -5.24 -18.40
CA LEU A 387 9.64 -3.85 -17.97
C LEU A 387 8.16 -3.42 -17.99
N SER A 388 7.39 -3.85 -18.98
CA SER A 388 5.96 -3.61 -19.06
C SER A 388 5.21 -4.25 -17.89
N ASN A 389 5.51 -5.51 -17.58
CA ASN A 389 4.94 -6.18 -16.42
C ASN A 389 5.32 -5.47 -15.11
N GLU A 390 6.58 -5.05 -14.97
CA GLU A 390 7.04 -4.33 -13.78
C GLU A 390 6.35 -2.97 -13.63
N PHE A 391 6.06 -2.26 -14.73
CA PHE A 391 5.28 -1.03 -14.69
C PHE A 391 3.89 -1.24 -14.08
N ILE A 392 3.23 -2.34 -14.44
CA ILE A 392 1.95 -2.73 -13.82
C ILE A 392 2.14 -3.09 -12.34
N PHE A 393 3.21 -3.79 -11.95
CA PHE A 393 3.49 -4.08 -10.54
C PHE A 393 3.78 -2.83 -9.71
N VAL A 394 4.44 -1.82 -10.29
CA VAL A 394 4.61 -0.51 -9.65
C VAL A 394 3.26 0.18 -9.49
N MET A 395 2.39 0.12 -10.50
CA MET A 395 1.03 0.65 -10.38
C MET A 395 0.28 -0.02 -9.21
N HIS A 396 0.36 -1.34 -9.07
CA HIS A 396 -0.23 -2.05 -7.94
C HIS A 396 0.36 -1.59 -6.60
N SER A 397 1.67 -1.38 -6.58
CA SER A 397 2.43 -0.94 -5.40
C SER A 397 2.07 0.47 -4.95
N THR A 398 1.60 1.35 -5.85
CA THR A 398 1.16 2.70 -5.47
C THR A 398 -0.01 2.69 -4.48
N ALA A 399 -0.86 1.66 -4.49
CA ALA A 399 -1.98 1.51 -3.55
C ALA A 399 -1.54 1.49 -2.07
N VAL A 400 -0.28 1.12 -1.82
CA VAL A 400 0.34 1.15 -0.48
C VAL A 400 0.42 2.59 0.06
N ALA A 401 0.42 3.61 -0.80
CA ALA A 401 0.42 5.02 -0.40
C ALA A 401 -0.74 5.34 0.57
N SER A 402 -1.93 4.77 0.32
CA SER A 402 -3.12 4.90 1.18
C SER A 402 -2.93 4.43 2.63
N THR A 403 -1.86 3.68 2.91
CA THR A 403 -1.55 3.18 4.25
C THR A 403 -0.74 4.17 5.10
N ILE A 404 -0.14 5.20 4.49
CA ILE A 404 0.68 6.22 5.16
C ILE A 404 0.18 7.64 4.85
N THR A 405 -1.14 7.85 4.95
CA THR A 405 -1.83 9.15 4.82
C THR A 405 -1.83 9.81 3.43
N VAL A 406 -1.21 9.20 2.43
CA VAL A 406 -1.25 9.69 1.04
C VAL A 406 -2.56 9.27 0.38
N ILE A 407 -3.32 10.24 -0.15
CA ILE A 407 -4.61 9.99 -0.79
C ILE A 407 -4.40 9.73 -2.29
N ASP A 408 -4.09 8.48 -2.62
CA ASP A 408 -4.09 7.96 -3.99
C ASP A 408 -5.51 7.47 -4.39
N ILE A 409 -5.65 6.69 -5.48
CA ILE A 409 -6.97 6.16 -5.89
C ILE A 409 -7.58 5.29 -4.78
N LEU A 410 -6.79 4.41 -4.16
CA LEU A 410 -7.30 3.60 -3.05
C LEU A 410 -7.62 4.48 -1.84
N GLY A 411 -6.78 5.46 -1.52
CA GLY A 411 -7.02 6.44 -0.46
C GLY A 411 -8.32 7.22 -0.66
N ALA A 412 -8.65 7.59 -1.90
CA ALA A 412 -9.93 8.21 -2.26
C ALA A 412 -11.11 7.27 -1.95
N GLY A 413 -11.02 6.00 -2.35
CA GLY A 413 -12.04 4.98 -2.02
C GLY A 413 -12.20 4.75 -0.51
N ARG A 414 -11.08 4.69 0.25
CA ARG A 414 -11.11 4.57 1.72
C ARG A 414 -11.72 5.79 2.38
N LYS A 415 -11.39 6.99 1.90
CA LYS A 415 -11.96 8.25 2.41
C LYS A 415 -13.45 8.33 2.12
N PHE A 416 -13.87 7.97 0.90
CA PHE A 416 -15.28 7.89 0.52
C PHE A 416 -16.05 6.91 1.42
N ASN A 417 -15.54 5.69 1.58
CA ASN A 417 -16.12 4.71 2.48
C ASN A 417 -16.16 5.20 3.95
N ALA A 418 -15.11 5.86 4.45
CA ALA A 418 -15.12 6.40 5.80
C ALA A 418 -16.12 7.55 6.00
N SER A 419 -16.42 8.31 4.95
CA SER A 419 -17.38 9.42 5.00
C SER A 419 -18.83 8.97 4.82
N TYR A 420 -19.06 7.97 3.96
CA TYR A 420 -20.42 7.57 3.53
C TYR A 420 -20.80 6.14 3.92
N TYR A 421 -19.87 5.35 4.47
CA TYR A 421 -20.05 3.93 4.80
C TYR A 421 -20.40 3.04 3.59
N LEU A 422 -20.10 3.51 2.38
CA LEU A 422 -20.35 2.86 1.11
C LEU A 422 -19.06 2.20 0.58
N ALA A 423 -18.78 1.00 1.08
CA ALA A 423 -17.56 0.27 0.74
C ALA A 423 -17.55 -0.24 -0.71
N TYR A 424 -18.71 -0.70 -1.20
CA TYR A 424 -18.84 -1.26 -2.54
C TYR A 424 -18.56 -0.19 -3.60
N GLU A 425 -19.27 0.93 -3.53
CA GLU A 425 -19.14 2.08 -4.43
C GLU A 425 -17.71 2.63 -4.44
N GLY A 426 -17.12 2.84 -3.26
CA GLY A 426 -15.78 3.40 -3.12
C GLY A 426 -14.69 2.49 -3.71
N PHE A 427 -14.70 1.20 -3.36
CA PHE A 427 -13.66 0.26 -3.79
C PHE A 427 -13.86 -0.25 -5.23
N VAL A 428 -15.10 -0.42 -5.71
CA VAL A 428 -15.36 -0.73 -7.12
C VAL A 428 -14.94 0.42 -8.03
N THR A 429 -15.22 1.67 -7.65
CA THR A 429 -14.76 2.85 -8.40
C THR A 429 -13.23 2.89 -8.45
N ALA A 430 -12.55 2.65 -7.33
CA ALA A 430 -11.10 2.54 -7.29
C ALA A 430 -10.58 1.42 -8.24
N ALA A 431 -11.18 0.23 -8.18
CA ALA A 431 -10.80 -0.90 -9.04
C ALA A 431 -10.95 -0.58 -10.53
N VAL A 432 -12.07 0.03 -10.95
CA VAL A 432 -12.31 0.44 -12.34
C VAL A 432 -11.27 1.47 -12.80
N LEU A 433 -10.91 2.44 -11.96
CA LEU A 433 -9.88 3.43 -12.28
C LEU A 433 -8.50 2.78 -12.46
N TYR A 434 -8.11 1.85 -11.58
CA TYR A 434 -6.85 1.11 -11.75
C TYR A 434 -6.85 0.24 -13.01
N ILE A 435 -7.95 -0.47 -13.31
CA ILE A 435 -8.07 -1.26 -14.55
C ILE A 435 -7.90 -0.35 -15.77
N THR A 436 -8.52 0.84 -15.75
CA THR A 436 -8.42 1.81 -16.85
C THR A 436 -6.95 2.22 -17.07
N ILE A 437 -6.20 2.48 -15.99
CA ILE A 437 -4.77 2.79 -16.06
C ILE A 437 -3.99 1.57 -16.59
N ALA A 438 -4.26 0.37 -16.08
CA ALA A 438 -3.56 -0.85 -16.48
C ALA A 438 -3.75 -1.18 -17.97
N VAL A 439 -4.99 -1.09 -18.47
CA VAL A 439 -5.33 -1.31 -19.88
C VAL A 439 -4.64 -0.27 -20.76
N THR A 440 -4.71 1.01 -20.36
CA THR A 440 -4.06 2.10 -21.09
C THR A 440 -2.54 1.90 -21.15
N ALA A 441 -1.91 1.54 -20.01
CA ALA A 441 -0.49 1.26 -19.94
C ALA A 441 -0.08 0.08 -20.83
N THR A 442 -0.86 -1.00 -20.84
CA THR A 442 -0.62 -2.20 -21.65
C THR A 442 -0.69 -1.91 -23.14
N GLN A 443 -1.55 -0.98 -23.56
CA GLN A 443 -1.67 -0.57 -24.97
C GLN A 443 -0.53 0.37 -25.41
N ILE A 444 -0.05 1.25 -24.53
CA ILE A 444 1.00 2.22 -24.85
C ILE A 444 2.39 1.57 -24.88
N PHE A 445 2.67 0.62 -23.99
CA PHE A 445 4.03 0.06 -23.82
C PHE A 445 4.63 -0.56 -25.10
N PRO A 446 3.89 -1.34 -25.91
CA PRO A 446 4.38 -1.87 -27.18
C PRO A 446 4.79 -0.76 -28.17
N CYS A 447 4.01 0.31 -28.28
CA CYS A 447 4.28 1.45 -29.16
C CYS A 447 5.59 2.18 -28.77
N VAL A 448 5.85 2.28 -27.47
CA VAL A 448 7.08 2.88 -26.93
C VAL A 448 8.29 1.95 -27.17
N GLY A 449 8.09 0.63 -27.08
CA GLY A 449 9.12 -0.38 -27.36
C GLY A 449 9.72 -0.31 -28.78
N GLU A 450 8.93 0.12 -29.76
CA GLU A 450 9.39 0.30 -31.15
C GLU A 450 10.24 1.57 -31.35
N THR A 451 10.11 2.57 -30.47
CA THR A 451 10.77 3.89 -30.57
C THR A 451 11.97 4.08 -29.63
N LEU A 452 12.03 3.34 -28.52
CA LEU A 452 13.07 3.45 -27.46
C LEU A 452 14.54 3.20 -27.89
N PRO A 453 14.88 2.29 -28.81
CA PRO A 453 16.28 1.99 -29.14
C PRO A 453 17.06 3.21 -29.69
N GLY A 454 16.38 4.15 -30.36
CA GLY A 454 16.99 5.38 -30.85
C GLY A 454 17.07 6.50 -29.81
N ALA A 455 16.06 6.61 -28.93
CA ALA A 455 15.89 7.75 -28.04
C ALA A 455 16.75 7.71 -26.76
N ILE A 456 17.11 6.53 -26.26
CA ILE A 456 17.94 6.39 -25.04
C ILE A 456 19.44 6.32 -25.37
N VAL A 457 19.80 5.82 -26.54
CA VAL A 457 21.21 5.68 -26.96
C VAL A 457 21.80 7.01 -27.40
N PHE A 458 21.01 7.89 -28.02
CA PHE A 458 21.48 9.19 -28.52
C PHE A 458 21.95 10.17 -27.41
N PRO A 459 21.23 10.34 -26.28
CA PRO A 459 21.64 11.25 -25.21
C PRO A 459 22.87 10.78 -24.43
N LEU A 460 23.15 9.48 -24.40
CA LEU A 460 24.32 8.90 -23.70
C LEU A 460 25.63 9.07 -24.48
N ILE A 461 25.57 9.45 -25.77
CA ILE A 461 26.74 9.62 -26.65
C ILE A 461 27.08 11.10 -26.85
N SER A 462 26.19 12.04 -26.50
CA SER A 462 26.49 13.48 -26.61
C SER A 462 27.21 14.01 -25.36
N PRO A 463 28.48 14.49 -25.46
CA PRO A 463 29.05 15.29 -24.40
C PRO A 463 28.38 16.67 -24.43
N LEU A 464 27.87 17.12 -23.29
CA LEU A 464 27.51 18.50 -22.95
C LEU A 464 26.98 19.38 -24.10
N SER A 465 25.66 19.57 -24.15
CA SER A 465 25.09 20.82 -24.63
C SER A 465 24.21 21.44 -23.55
N LEU A 466 24.82 22.41 -22.89
CA LEU A 466 24.28 23.51 -22.10
C LEU A 466 22.77 23.76 -22.32
N VAL A 467 21.96 23.49 -21.30
CA VAL A 467 20.67 24.17 -21.15
C VAL A 467 20.95 25.49 -20.42
N ARG A 468 20.92 26.57 -21.20
CA ARG A 468 20.73 27.92 -20.66
C ARG A 468 19.32 27.98 -20.06
N ASN A 469 19.23 28.36 -18.79
CA ASN A 469 17.97 28.76 -18.18
C ASN A 469 17.53 30.10 -18.77
N GLU A 470 16.33 30.14 -19.33
CA GLU A 470 15.50 31.35 -19.30
C GLU A 470 14.41 31.17 -18.25
N PRO A 471 14.10 32.21 -17.44
CA PRO A 471 13.10 32.13 -16.41
C PRO A 471 11.69 32.20 -17.02
N ALA A 472 10.91 31.13 -16.84
CA ALA A 472 9.47 31.18 -17.07
C ALA A 472 8.83 31.98 -15.93
N THR A 473 8.28 33.14 -16.27
CA THR A 473 7.46 33.99 -15.42
C THR A 473 6.20 33.24 -14.98
N ALA A 474 6.14 32.91 -13.69
CA ALA A 474 4.93 32.41 -13.05
C ALA A 474 3.90 33.55 -12.96
N ARG A 475 2.71 33.34 -13.55
CA ARG A 475 1.51 34.12 -13.22
C ARG A 475 1.09 33.77 -11.80
N VAL A 476 1.45 34.62 -10.84
CA VAL A 476 0.92 34.63 -9.48
C VAL A 476 -0.55 35.02 -9.56
N LYS A 477 -1.45 34.14 -9.12
CA LYS A 477 -2.82 34.53 -8.72
C LYS A 477 -2.67 35.38 -7.46
N GLN A 478 -3.04 36.65 -7.55
CA GLN A 478 -2.98 37.61 -6.46
C GLN A 478 -4.00 37.19 -5.38
N GLN A 479 -3.53 36.54 -4.31
CA GLN A 479 -4.28 36.41 -3.07
C GLN A 479 -4.30 37.79 -2.39
N MET A 480 -5.48 38.29 -2.03
CA MET A 480 -5.62 39.62 -1.44
C MET A 480 -5.12 39.59 0.00
N ALA A 481 -4.16 40.47 0.32
CA ALA A 481 -3.60 40.65 1.65
C ALA A 481 -4.63 41.31 2.60
N PHE A 482 -4.47 41.11 3.91
CA PHE A 482 -5.23 41.81 4.94
C PHE A 482 -5.16 43.34 4.77
N THR A 483 -6.25 44.04 5.08
CA THR A 483 -6.20 45.51 5.22
C THR A 483 -5.45 45.91 6.49
N LEU A 484 -4.92 47.13 6.54
CA LEU A 484 -4.21 47.66 7.72
C LEU A 484 -5.04 47.57 9.01
N GLU A 485 -6.35 47.77 8.91
CA GLU A 485 -7.26 47.67 10.06
C GLU A 485 -7.42 46.22 10.53
N GLN A 486 -7.54 45.26 9.61
CA GLN A 486 -7.65 43.84 9.95
C GLN A 486 -6.34 43.30 10.55
N ASP A 487 -5.20 43.70 9.99
CA ASP A 487 -3.88 43.33 10.50
C ASP A 487 -3.70 43.82 11.94
N ARG A 488 -4.12 45.06 12.24
CA ARG A 488 -4.09 45.61 13.61
C ARG A 488 -4.97 44.82 14.57
N ILE A 489 -6.21 44.50 14.20
CA ILE A 489 -7.13 43.75 15.07
C ILE A 489 -6.56 42.37 15.43
N VAL A 490 -5.97 41.68 14.46
CA VAL A 490 -5.37 40.35 14.71
C VAL A 490 -4.17 40.47 15.63
N ARG A 491 -3.28 41.45 15.43
CA ARG A 491 -2.13 41.68 16.32
C ARG A 491 -2.56 42.05 17.73
N ASP A 492 -3.50 42.98 17.88
CA ASP A 492 -4.03 43.38 19.18
C ASP A 492 -4.63 42.17 19.93
N PHE A 493 -5.33 41.28 19.21
CA PHE A 493 -5.84 40.03 19.81
C PHE A 493 -4.71 39.11 20.26
N LEU A 494 -3.69 38.88 19.44
CA LEU A 494 -2.57 38.01 19.81
C LEU A 494 -1.82 38.56 21.02
N ASP A 495 -1.62 39.88 21.08
CA ASP A 495 -0.94 40.56 22.18
C ASP A 495 -1.77 40.50 23.48
N VAL A 496 -3.10 40.68 23.41
CA VAL A 496 -3.98 40.63 24.60
C VAL A 496 -4.01 39.23 25.25
N TYR A 497 -3.89 38.17 24.45
CA TYR A 497 -4.00 36.78 24.92
C TYR A 497 -2.65 36.06 25.01
N ASP A 498 -1.53 36.77 24.88
CA ASP A 498 -0.17 36.21 24.87
C ASP A 498 -0.03 35.02 23.89
N ILE A 499 -0.64 35.14 22.71
CA ILE A 499 -0.60 34.08 21.68
C ILE A 499 0.64 34.28 20.82
N PRO A 500 1.62 33.35 20.85
CA PRO A 500 2.91 33.55 20.20
C PRO A 500 2.84 33.58 18.67
N GLY A 501 1.84 32.95 18.06
CA GLY A 501 1.57 33.05 16.63
C GLY A 501 0.29 32.36 16.21
N ALA A 502 -0.21 32.73 15.04
CA ALA A 502 -1.44 32.23 14.46
C ALA A 502 -1.42 32.26 12.93
N ALA A 503 -2.16 31.35 12.32
CA ALA A 503 -2.58 31.44 10.92
C ALA A 503 -4.04 31.87 10.89
N VAL A 504 -4.35 32.97 10.20
CA VAL A 504 -5.68 33.59 10.21
C VAL A 504 -6.19 33.73 8.79
N ALA A 505 -7.48 33.39 8.60
CA ALA A 505 -8.20 33.59 7.35
C ALA A 505 -9.56 34.25 7.62
N ILE A 506 -9.94 35.22 6.78
CA ILE A 506 -11.28 35.82 6.77
C ILE A 506 -12.07 35.18 5.64
N VAL A 507 -13.17 34.50 6.00
CA VAL A 507 -14.04 33.81 5.03
C VAL A 507 -15.38 34.53 4.94
N ARG A 508 -15.86 34.79 3.72
CA ARG A 508 -17.21 35.29 3.44
C ARG A 508 -17.90 34.32 2.50
N GLY A 509 -18.98 33.68 2.97
CA GLY A 509 -19.62 32.58 2.24
C GLY A 509 -18.67 31.39 2.08
N SER A 510 -18.41 30.98 0.84
CA SER A 510 -17.46 29.91 0.49
C SER A 510 -16.10 30.42 0.01
N THR A 511 -15.84 31.73 0.09
CA THR A 511 -14.62 32.37 -0.42
C THR A 511 -13.75 32.92 0.69
N ILE A 512 -12.45 32.64 0.63
CA ILE A 512 -11.43 33.25 1.48
C ILE A 512 -11.16 34.65 0.91
N VAL A 513 -11.41 35.67 1.73
CA VAL A 513 -11.27 37.09 1.36
C VAL A 513 -9.89 37.62 1.73
N ALA A 514 -9.27 37.09 2.79
CA ALA A 514 -7.89 37.36 3.18
C ALA A 514 -7.33 36.19 3.98
N GLU A 515 -6.04 35.93 3.88
CA GLU A 515 -5.32 34.97 4.72
C GLU A 515 -3.88 35.43 4.99
N GLY A 516 -3.29 34.97 6.09
CA GLY A 516 -2.00 35.45 6.55
C GLY A 516 -1.55 34.80 7.85
N GLY A 517 -0.24 34.86 8.10
CA GLY A 517 0.36 34.41 9.34
C GLY A 517 0.79 35.59 10.19
N PHE A 518 0.63 35.46 11.49
CA PHE A 518 0.91 36.48 12.48
C PHE A 518 1.75 35.88 13.61
N GLY A 519 2.78 36.58 14.08
CA GLY A 519 3.68 36.07 15.10
C GLY A 519 4.57 34.92 14.63
N LEU A 520 4.86 33.99 15.52
CA LEU A 520 5.83 32.91 15.33
C LEU A 520 5.15 31.53 15.26
N ALA A 521 5.51 30.74 14.26
CA ALA A 521 5.19 29.32 14.17
C ALA A 521 5.94 28.50 15.22
N ASP A 522 7.13 28.96 15.60
CA ASP A 522 8.02 28.34 16.58
C ASP A 522 8.74 29.45 17.35
N VAL A 523 8.46 29.54 18.65
CA VAL A 523 9.00 30.58 19.54
C VAL A 523 10.49 30.38 19.77
N ASP A 524 10.94 29.14 19.96
CA ASP A 524 12.33 28.81 20.29
C ASP A 524 13.25 29.07 19.10
N ARG A 525 12.75 28.89 17.88
CA ARG A 525 13.50 29.08 16.63
C ARG A 525 13.25 30.43 15.96
N ALA A 526 12.39 31.26 16.53
CA ALA A 526 11.95 32.53 15.96
C ALA A 526 11.46 32.41 14.50
N LEU A 527 10.76 31.30 14.17
CA LEU A 527 10.24 31.08 12.81
C LEU A 527 8.91 31.81 12.65
N PRO A 528 8.72 32.64 11.60
CA PRO A 528 7.48 33.37 11.40
C PRO A 528 6.34 32.42 11.01
N ALA A 529 5.15 32.68 11.56
CA ALA A 529 3.93 32.02 11.12
C ALA A 529 3.52 32.51 9.72
N THR A 530 2.93 31.61 8.94
CA THR A 530 2.36 31.86 7.61
C THR A 530 0.90 31.38 7.55
N ALA A 531 0.13 31.82 6.55
CA ALA A 531 -1.25 31.38 6.33
C ALA A 531 -1.41 29.85 6.22
N HIS A 532 -0.34 29.14 5.86
CA HIS A 532 -0.32 27.69 5.68
C HIS A 532 0.43 26.95 6.79
N THR A 533 0.75 27.64 7.90
CA THR A 533 1.37 27.00 9.06
C THR A 533 0.40 26.00 9.67
N VAL A 534 0.83 24.74 9.74
CA VAL A 534 0.02 23.64 10.25
C VAL A 534 0.16 23.57 11.76
N TRP A 535 -0.94 23.81 12.47
CA TRP A 535 -1.01 23.71 13.92
C TRP A 535 -1.59 22.36 14.35
N PRO A 536 -1.14 21.77 15.46
CA PRO A 536 -1.77 20.56 16.02
C PRO A 536 -3.27 20.80 16.28
N ILE A 537 -4.12 19.92 15.76
CA ILE A 537 -5.59 20.05 15.86
C ILE A 537 -6.08 20.02 17.33
N CYS A 538 -5.34 19.37 18.23
CA CYS A 538 -5.56 19.36 19.68
C CYS A 538 -7.05 19.19 20.05
N SER A 539 -7.55 19.98 20.98
CA SER A 539 -8.93 19.91 21.45
C SER A 539 -9.96 20.49 20.47
N LEU A 540 -9.57 21.00 19.29
CA LEU A 540 -10.52 21.51 18.29
C LEU A 540 -11.45 20.40 17.78
N THR A 541 -11.03 19.13 17.85
CA THR A 541 -11.87 17.97 17.52
C THR A 541 -13.15 17.90 18.37
N LYS A 542 -13.15 18.44 19.60
CA LYS A 542 -14.33 18.40 20.49
C LYS A 542 -15.52 19.14 19.91
N SER A 543 -15.29 20.24 19.22
CA SER A 543 -16.36 21.00 18.55
C SER A 543 -17.01 20.19 17.44
N PHE A 544 -16.23 19.46 16.64
CA PHE A 544 -16.75 18.58 15.59
C PHE A 544 -17.56 17.42 16.19
N THR A 545 -17.05 16.77 17.24
CA THR A 545 -17.75 15.69 17.95
C THR A 545 -19.05 16.19 18.59
N ALA A 546 -19.05 17.39 19.19
CA ALA A 546 -20.24 17.98 19.79
C ALA A 546 -21.30 18.33 18.73
N VAL A 547 -20.90 18.91 17.59
CA VAL A 547 -21.82 19.20 16.49
C VAL A 547 -22.44 17.91 15.93
N ALA A 548 -21.63 16.89 15.67
CA ALA A 548 -22.12 15.59 15.21
C ALA A 548 -23.12 14.97 16.22
N ALA A 549 -22.83 15.05 17.52
CA ALA A 549 -23.76 14.58 18.55
C ALA A 549 -25.07 15.40 18.55
N MET A 550 -25.01 16.72 18.38
CA MET A 550 -26.20 17.57 18.31
C MET A 550 -27.04 17.32 17.05
N GLN A 551 -26.42 16.99 15.91
CA GLN A 551 -27.15 16.55 14.71
C GLN A 551 -27.91 15.24 14.94
N LEU A 552 -27.34 14.32 15.75
CA LEU A 552 -28.05 13.12 16.19
C LEU A 552 -29.20 13.43 17.14
N VAL A 553 -29.07 14.48 17.96
CA VAL A 553 -30.16 14.98 18.82
C VAL A 553 -31.29 15.57 17.97
N GLU A 554 -30.97 16.41 16.99
CA GLU A 554 -31.96 16.99 16.07
C GLU A 554 -32.72 15.92 15.28
N SER A 555 -32.02 14.87 14.84
CA SER A 555 -32.63 13.72 14.14
C SER A 555 -33.30 12.71 15.07
N GLN A 556 -33.41 13.01 16.38
CA GLN A 556 -34.00 12.15 17.42
C GLN A 556 -33.33 10.76 17.56
N LYS A 557 -32.09 10.62 17.08
CA LYS A 557 -31.27 9.40 17.18
C LYS A 557 -30.40 9.35 18.44
N LEU A 558 -30.22 10.48 19.11
CA LEU A 558 -29.50 10.60 20.37
C LEU A 558 -30.28 11.50 21.34
N LEU A 559 -30.65 10.96 22.49
CA LEU A 559 -31.19 11.73 23.61
C LEU A 559 -30.04 12.03 24.59
N LEU A 560 -29.80 13.31 24.85
CA LEU A 560 -28.69 13.76 25.70
C LEU A 560 -28.78 13.24 27.13
N ASP A 561 -30.00 13.14 27.66
CA ASP A 561 -30.27 12.76 29.05
C ASP A 561 -30.62 11.28 29.22
N ALA A 562 -30.63 10.51 28.12
CA ALA A 562 -30.74 9.06 28.22
C ALA A 562 -29.41 8.46 28.70
N PRO A 563 -29.45 7.37 29.50
CA PRO A 563 -28.26 6.60 29.84
C PRO A 563 -27.51 6.18 28.58
N VAL A 564 -26.18 6.29 28.59
CA VAL A 564 -25.31 5.89 27.47
C VAL A 564 -25.52 4.43 27.09
N GLN A 565 -25.86 3.58 28.06
CA GLN A 565 -26.17 2.16 27.84
C GLN A 565 -27.33 1.92 26.86
N THR A 566 -28.19 2.91 26.65
CA THR A 566 -29.24 2.87 25.61
C THR A 566 -28.64 2.70 24.21
N TYR A 567 -27.49 3.35 23.97
CA TYR A 567 -26.78 3.32 22.68
C TYR A 567 -25.58 2.37 22.70
N LEU A 568 -24.98 2.16 23.87
CA LEU A 568 -23.82 1.30 24.10
C LEU A 568 -24.13 0.27 25.21
N PRO A 569 -24.89 -0.81 24.93
CA PRO A 569 -25.32 -1.77 25.96
C PRO A 569 -24.17 -2.46 26.70
N GLY A 570 -22.99 -2.54 26.07
CA GLY A 570 -21.77 -3.08 26.67
C GLY A 570 -21.01 -2.11 27.57
N PHE A 571 -21.42 -0.85 27.67
CA PHE A 571 -20.75 0.15 28.50
C PHE A 571 -20.95 -0.17 29.99
N ARG A 572 -19.84 -0.45 30.68
CA ARG A 572 -19.79 -0.69 32.13
C ARG A 572 -18.50 -0.10 32.69
N ILE A 573 -18.60 0.49 33.86
CA ILE A 573 -17.46 0.96 34.66
C ILE A 573 -17.46 0.24 36.01
N SER A 574 -16.40 0.41 36.80
CA SER A 574 -16.22 -0.28 38.08
C SER A 574 -17.41 -0.11 39.03
N ASP A 575 -18.01 1.08 39.07
CA ASP A 575 -19.27 1.34 39.76
C ASP A 575 -20.46 1.00 38.85
N THR A 576 -21.16 -0.08 39.21
CA THR A 576 -22.33 -0.57 38.49
C THR A 576 -23.52 0.38 38.58
N ALA A 577 -23.72 1.06 39.71
CA ALA A 577 -24.80 2.04 39.87
C ALA A 577 -24.51 3.33 39.08
N ALA A 578 -23.25 3.74 38.97
CA ALA A 578 -22.85 4.87 38.13
C ALA A 578 -22.95 4.54 36.63
N SER A 579 -22.67 3.29 36.23
CA SER A 579 -22.77 2.83 34.84
C SER A 579 -24.17 3.06 34.23
N GLU A 580 -25.23 2.90 35.03
CA GLU A 580 -26.62 3.08 34.61
C GLU A 580 -27.07 4.55 34.57
N ARG A 581 -26.31 5.47 35.20
CA ARG A 581 -26.66 6.89 35.34
C ARG A 581 -25.87 7.82 34.43
N ILE A 582 -24.76 7.35 33.84
CA ILE A 582 -23.96 8.16 32.91
C ILE A 582 -24.75 8.38 31.62
N THR A 583 -24.98 9.65 31.27
CA THR A 583 -25.71 10.07 30.07
C THR A 583 -24.77 10.61 28.99
N SER A 584 -25.27 10.68 27.76
CA SER A 584 -24.52 11.23 26.62
C SER A 584 -24.11 12.70 26.87
N ARG A 585 -24.94 13.46 27.60
CA ARG A 585 -24.62 14.82 28.06
C ARG A 585 -23.36 14.83 28.90
N LEU A 586 -23.25 13.95 29.90
CA LEU A 586 -22.11 13.88 30.81
C LEU A 586 -20.80 13.53 30.10
N PHE A 587 -20.86 12.82 28.97
CA PHE A 587 -19.69 12.62 28.09
C PHE A 587 -19.31 13.88 27.32
N LEU A 588 -20.28 14.56 26.71
CA LEU A 588 -20.04 15.77 25.94
C LEU A 588 -19.56 16.94 26.81
N THR A 589 -19.98 17.00 28.07
CA THR A 589 -19.58 18.02 29.04
C THR A 589 -18.40 17.60 29.92
N HIS A 590 -17.83 16.41 29.70
CA HIS A 590 -16.74 15.86 30.52
C HIS A 590 -17.04 15.78 32.03
N SER A 591 -18.31 15.64 32.42
CA SER A 591 -18.76 15.59 33.81
C SER A 591 -19.20 14.18 34.25
N SER A 592 -18.85 13.15 33.48
CA SER A 592 -19.12 11.74 33.79
C SER A 592 -18.22 11.15 34.90
N GLY A 593 -17.16 11.86 35.29
CA GLY A 593 -16.20 11.38 36.29
C GLY A 593 -15.18 10.36 35.76
N LEU A 594 -15.18 10.07 34.44
CA LEU A 594 -14.22 9.15 33.83
C LEU A 594 -12.83 9.79 33.70
N GLY A 595 -11.81 9.08 34.17
CA GLY A 595 -10.41 9.46 34.05
C GLY A 595 -9.91 9.50 32.60
N ARG A 596 -8.83 10.23 32.37
CA ARG A 596 -8.29 10.58 31.03
C ARG A 596 -7.68 9.39 30.26
N THR A 597 -7.59 8.20 30.87
CA THR A 597 -7.02 6.98 30.28
C THR A 597 -8.05 5.85 30.35
N GLY A 598 -8.63 5.49 29.21
CA GLY A 598 -9.52 4.32 29.05
C GLY A 598 -8.81 2.96 29.17
N HIS A 599 -7.72 2.87 29.95
CA HIS A 599 -7.16 1.61 30.43
C HIS A 599 -7.51 1.49 31.91
N GLN A 600 -8.67 0.90 32.19
CA GLN A 600 -8.86 0.23 33.46
C GLN A 600 -8.36 -1.20 33.28
N ASP A 601 -7.13 -1.43 33.75
CA ASP A 601 -6.54 -2.75 33.88
C ASP A 601 -7.52 -3.70 34.56
N ARG A 602 -7.75 -4.88 33.96
CA ARG A 602 -8.53 -5.96 34.57
C ARG A 602 -7.85 -6.60 35.81
N THR A 603 -6.82 -5.98 36.39
CA THR A 603 -6.05 -6.56 37.51
C THR A 603 -5.51 -5.58 38.56
N ARG A 604 -6.15 -4.41 38.79
CA ARG A 604 -5.85 -3.61 39.99
C ARG A 604 -7.12 -3.11 40.67
N GLU A 605 -7.36 -3.58 41.89
CA GLU A 605 -8.24 -2.91 42.85
C GLU A 605 -7.61 -1.55 43.21
N GLU A 606 -8.17 -0.47 42.68
CA GLU A 606 -8.01 0.86 43.29
C GLU A 606 -9.34 1.27 43.89
N GLN A 607 -9.38 1.29 45.23
CA GLN A 607 -10.42 1.92 46.02
C GLN A 607 -10.36 3.43 45.79
N VAL A 608 -11.16 3.94 44.87
CA VAL A 608 -11.54 5.36 44.89
C VAL A 608 -13.06 5.43 44.78
N ASN A 609 -13.70 5.41 45.94
CA ASN A 609 -15.08 5.80 46.12
C ASN A 609 -15.17 7.34 45.92
N PRO A 610 -15.94 7.86 44.94
CA PRO A 610 -16.06 9.30 44.74
C PRO A 610 -17.07 9.97 45.70
N TYR A 611 -17.73 9.22 46.59
CA TYR A 611 -18.68 9.75 47.56
C TYR A 611 -18.26 9.44 49.00
N PRO A 612 -17.59 10.38 49.69
CA PRO A 612 -17.54 10.34 51.15
C PRO A 612 -18.92 10.74 51.69
N TYR A 613 -19.46 9.93 52.59
CA TYR A 613 -20.69 10.13 53.35
C TYR A 613 -21.06 11.60 53.63
N ALA A 614 -22.21 12.04 53.11
CA ALA A 614 -23.20 12.92 53.74
C ALA A 614 -24.50 12.88 52.95
#